data_AF-A0A3N5L1Y6-F1
#
_entry.id   AF-A0A3N5L1Y6-F1
#
_cell.length_a   1.000
_cell.length_b   1.000
_cell.length_c   1.000
_cell.angle_alpha   90.00
_cell.angle_beta   90.00
_cell.angle_gamma   90.00
#
_symmetry.space_group_name_H-M   'P 1'
#
loop_
_entity.id
_entity.type
_entity.pdbx_description
1 polymer ?
#
loop_
_entity_poly.entity_id
_entity_poly.type
_entity_poly.pdbx_seq_one_letter_code
_entity_poly.pdbx_strand_id
1 'polypeptide(L)'
;MPNSSVEFHARAGAPHRIRPGSTGWRIGCEPSGGGLSPSTEGYNQTVSTRDGSRSRRYEVTSRPVSVRSRSVVALLAAAVAASLLAVPVGRASAAVPAAAPVSGAPVPGAPINPKTSKAVFFAADGLRQDLIPKYTGFFSTMNLMLRFGTSASGDGLRTQAPPNTGSGWYSLATGAWPATHGSMNNTFHINGQPFGPNRTAAFDAGVLQAETIAQAAERGGLKVAQVEWAGGRNGAIAGPTIDFRAFLSGRGVTTNFIGKAGEPLFDDDPFIRSFGLQFDHPAGYAGQPPFAAAAPTPATGWTGALPQSFSPPMEMRMRVLDFGEDKYGLNAYIYDSTNNRRTDYNRVLFSRTKDAADKVADLRQGETADVKVKIVGGGLAGLTAGFLVKVEVLAPDLSRVRLFHTSVSRANATWPTWPGEAGFTGDFAEFIAQRFPTSTAADFAVLEAGVVSEETYVEQGKYWSTAHVPMMEYVANTYQPDLLLVGMPTTDEFQHQFLGLISPKLMGGAPNPAYDDVDLNGVPDGRVRQREGFIRDAYREADEVLGKARRLMGFNPTTFVSSDHGFAPQFLAVDASEPLRQMGLLSANQTSNCRTAAGETIGSAKA
;
A
#
# COMPACT_ATOMS: atom_id res chain seq x y z
N MET A 1 4.68 28.08 -55.88
CA MET A 1 4.13 26.74 -56.20
C MET A 1 4.61 25.78 -55.11
N PRO A 2 3.71 24.98 -54.51
CA PRO A 2 3.53 25.09 -53.07
C PRO A 2 4.01 23.89 -52.24
N ASN A 3 4.36 24.22 -50.99
CA ASN A 3 4.37 23.37 -49.81
C ASN A 3 2.98 22.75 -49.58
N SER A 4 2.93 21.46 -49.25
CA SER A 4 1.74 20.81 -48.71
C SER A 4 1.92 20.58 -47.20
N SER A 5 1.44 21.54 -46.42
CA SER A 5 1.09 21.38 -45.01
C SER A 5 -0.29 20.73 -44.92
N VAL A 6 -0.40 19.58 -44.24
CA VAL A 6 -1.69 18.98 -43.90
C VAL A 6 -1.99 19.33 -42.45
N GLU A 7 -2.87 20.32 -42.25
CA GLU A 7 -3.54 20.59 -40.98
C GLU A 7 -4.71 19.60 -40.82
N PHE A 8 -4.73 18.86 -39.71
CA PHE A 8 -5.91 18.11 -39.29
C PHE A 8 -6.82 19.02 -38.45
N HIS A 9 -7.92 19.47 -39.07
CA HIS A 9 -9.06 20.03 -38.34
C HIS A 9 -9.87 18.91 -37.68
N ALA A 10 -9.76 18.75 -36.36
CA ALA A 10 -10.73 17.97 -35.59
C ALA A 10 -12.00 18.82 -35.37
N ARG A 11 -13.07 18.52 -36.12
CA ARG A 11 -14.42 19.00 -35.82
C ARG A 11 -14.91 18.35 -34.52
N ALA A 12 -15.35 19.17 -33.57
CA ALA A 12 -16.05 18.70 -32.38
C ALA A 12 -17.41 18.08 -32.80
N GLY A 13 -17.48 16.75 -32.79
CA GLY A 13 -18.72 15.99 -32.91
C GLY A 13 -19.46 15.95 -31.57
N ALA A 14 -20.78 16.13 -31.61
CA ALA A 14 -21.67 16.06 -30.45
C ALA A 14 -21.57 14.70 -29.72
N PRO A 15 -21.79 14.65 -28.39
CA PRO A 15 -21.61 13.44 -27.61
C PRO A 15 -22.67 12.38 -27.93
N HIS A 16 -22.23 11.21 -28.38
CA HIS A 16 -23.07 10.01 -28.44
C HIS A 16 -23.36 9.51 -27.03
N ARG A 17 -24.65 9.36 -26.69
CA ARG A 17 -25.12 8.61 -25.52
C ARG A 17 -24.74 7.13 -25.68
N ILE A 18 -23.75 6.67 -24.93
CA ILE A 18 -23.46 5.24 -24.76
C ILE A 18 -24.29 4.75 -23.56
N ARG A 19 -25.06 3.68 -23.77
CA ARG A 19 -25.80 2.99 -22.69
C ARG A 19 -24.83 2.11 -21.89
N PRO A 20 -24.99 1.99 -20.56
CA PRO A 20 -24.10 1.15 -19.76
C PRO A 20 -24.42 -0.33 -20.03
N GLY A 21 -23.43 -1.03 -20.60
CA GLY A 21 -23.32 -2.48 -20.58
C GLY A 21 -22.33 -2.88 -19.51
N SER A 22 -22.61 -3.99 -18.84
CA SER A 22 -21.82 -4.61 -17.77
C SER A 22 -20.33 -4.77 -18.12
N THR A 23 -19.48 -3.91 -17.56
CA THR A 23 -18.04 -4.16 -17.41
C THR A 23 -17.62 -3.54 -16.08
N GLY A 24 -17.20 -4.39 -15.14
CA GLY A 24 -16.72 -3.97 -13.82
C GLY A 24 -15.55 -3.00 -13.95
N TRP A 25 -15.63 -1.92 -13.18
CA TRP A 25 -14.60 -0.88 -13.12
C TRP A 25 -13.48 -1.37 -12.20
N ARG A 26 -12.24 -1.31 -12.69
CA ARG A 26 -11.05 -1.78 -11.97
C ARG A 26 -10.47 -0.65 -11.14
N ILE A 27 -10.43 -0.85 -9.83
CA ILE A 27 -9.64 -0.04 -8.89
C ILE A 27 -8.34 -0.82 -8.63
N GLY A 28 -7.20 -0.16 -8.73
CA GLY A 28 -5.91 -0.77 -8.46
C GLY A 28 -4.80 0.27 -8.54
N CYS A 29 -4.33 0.72 -7.38
CA CYS A 29 -3.10 1.51 -7.24
C CYS A 29 -2.15 0.66 -6.39
N GLU A 30 -1.00 0.26 -6.96
CA GLU A 30 0.06 -0.45 -6.24
C GLU A 30 1.01 0.54 -5.54
N PRO A 31 1.17 0.49 -4.20
CA PRO A 31 2.39 0.92 -3.54
C PRO A 31 3.47 -0.15 -3.71
N SER A 32 4.72 0.29 -3.81
CA SER A 32 5.89 -0.53 -4.10
C SER A 32 6.17 -1.60 -3.04
N GLY A 33 5.65 -2.82 -3.26
CA GLY A 33 6.11 -4.05 -2.62
C GLY A 33 6.96 -4.88 -3.60
N GLY A 34 8.27 -4.93 -3.39
CA GLY A 34 9.18 -5.77 -4.16
C GLY A 34 8.92 -7.26 -3.91
N GLY A 35 8.02 -7.86 -4.69
CA GLY A 35 7.78 -9.30 -4.75
C GLY A 35 7.96 -9.83 -6.17
N LEU A 36 8.92 -10.76 -6.34
CA LEU A 36 9.09 -11.58 -7.53
C LEU A 36 7.94 -12.58 -7.61
N SER A 37 7.27 -12.69 -8.76
CA SER A 37 6.32 -13.79 -9.03
C SER A 37 6.57 -14.40 -10.43
N PRO A 38 6.62 -15.73 -10.57
CA PRO A 38 6.95 -16.44 -11.81
C PRO A 38 5.71 -16.88 -12.62
N SER A 39 5.94 -17.13 -13.91
CA SER A 39 4.98 -17.48 -14.95
C SER A 39 4.64 -18.98 -15.00
N THR A 40 3.39 -19.32 -15.36
CA THR A 40 3.00 -20.64 -15.88
C THR A 40 2.03 -20.55 -17.06
N GLU A 41 2.40 -21.25 -18.14
CA GLU A 41 1.58 -21.72 -19.28
C GLU A 41 0.53 -22.73 -18.77
N GLY A 42 -0.64 -23.00 -19.34
CA GLY A 42 -1.24 -22.75 -20.65
C GLY A 42 -2.11 -23.97 -20.98
N TYR A 43 -3.44 -23.84 -21.09
CA TYR A 43 -4.28 -24.87 -21.72
C TYR A 43 -5.56 -24.26 -22.32
N ASN A 44 -5.73 -24.49 -23.63
CA ASN A 44 -6.85 -24.07 -24.45
C ASN A 44 -8.07 -24.98 -24.25
N GLN A 45 -9.27 -24.41 -24.13
CA GLN A 45 -10.50 -25.06 -24.62
C GLN A 45 -11.50 -24.06 -25.24
N THR A 46 -11.88 -24.40 -26.46
CA THR A 46 -12.92 -23.86 -27.34
C THR A 46 -14.32 -23.87 -26.73
N VAL A 47 -15.07 -22.76 -26.88
CA VAL A 47 -16.50 -22.65 -26.54
C VAL A 47 -17.36 -22.66 -27.81
N SER A 48 -18.36 -23.53 -27.80
CA SER A 48 -19.47 -23.63 -28.76
C SER A 48 -20.60 -22.67 -28.37
N THR A 49 -21.13 -21.91 -29.33
CA THR A 49 -22.25 -20.97 -29.16
C THR A 49 -23.59 -21.63 -29.50
N ARG A 50 -24.63 -21.40 -28.67
CA ARG A 50 -26.04 -21.46 -29.08
C ARG A 50 -26.89 -20.40 -28.37
N ASP A 51 -27.29 -19.42 -29.19
CA ASP A 51 -28.62 -18.84 -29.41
C ASP A 51 -29.72 -18.87 -28.33
N GLY A 52 -30.41 -17.72 -28.22
CA GLY A 52 -31.87 -17.71 -28.23
C GLY A 52 -32.57 -17.12 -27.01
N SER A 53 -33.04 -15.87 -27.13
CA SER A 53 -34.50 -15.54 -27.16
C SER A 53 -34.86 -14.14 -26.61
N ARG A 54 -36.03 -13.69 -27.05
CA ARG A 54 -36.50 -12.31 -27.21
C ARG A 54 -37.45 -11.84 -26.09
N SER A 55 -37.65 -10.51 -26.11
CA SER A 55 -38.88 -9.75 -25.77
C SER A 55 -39.02 -9.32 -24.28
N ARG A 56 -39.59 -8.18 -23.88
CA ARG A 56 -40.58 -7.25 -24.48
C ARG A 56 -40.32 -5.79 -24.05
N ARG A 57 -40.82 -4.84 -24.85
CA ARG A 57 -40.95 -3.40 -24.53
C ARG A 57 -42.12 -3.16 -23.58
N TYR A 58 -41.96 -2.21 -22.66
CA TYR A 58 -43.05 -1.44 -22.07
C TYR A 58 -42.74 0.04 -22.23
N GLU A 59 -43.70 0.78 -22.76
CA GLU A 59 -43.69 2.22 -22.99
C GLU A 59 -44.73 2.81 -22.05
N VAL A 60 -44.33 3.75 -21.19
CA VAL A 60 -45.26 4.55 -20.37
C VAL A 60 -44.83 6.01 -20.46
N THR A 61 -45.71 6.83 -20.99
CA THR A 61 -45.61 8.28 -21.13
C THR A 61 -46.59 8.98 -20.18
N SER A 62 -46.11 9.96 -19.40
CA SER A 62 -46.82 11.22 -19.04
C SER A 62 -46.00 12.00 -17.98
N ARG A 63 -45.31 13.08 -18.36
CA ARG A 63 -45.65 14.52 -18.27
C ARG A 63 -45.17 15.23 -16.97
N PRO A 64 -44.60 16.45 -17.07
CA PRO A 64 -43.90 17.13 -15.97
C PRO A 64 -44.80 18.10 -15.21
N VAL A 65 -44.49 18.33 -13.92
CA VAL A 65 -45.05 19.41 -13.11
C VAL A 65 -44.09 20.59 -13.12
N SER A 66 -44.58 21.74 -13.58
CA SER A 66 -43.94 23.05 -13.49
C SER A 66 -44.32 23.74 -12.18
N VAL A 67 -43.37 24.38 -11.50
CA VAL A 67 -43.66 25.56 -10.68
C VAL A 67 -42.65 26.66 -11.03
N ARG A 68 -43.22 27.82 -11.37
CA ARG A 68 -42.57 29.07 -11.71
C ARG A 68 -42.21 29.85 -10.44
N SER A 69 -41.08 30.54 -10.46
CA SER A 69 -40.97 31.90 -9.90
C SER A 69 -39.90 32.70 -10.64
N ARG A 70 -40.26 33.94 -10.95
CA ARG A 70 -39.63 34.96 -11.81
C ARG A 70 -38.41 35.57 -11.09
N SER A 71 -37.25 35.73 -11.72
CA SER A 71 -36.79 36.81 -12.63
C SER A 71 -36.75 38.23 -12.04
N VAL A 72 -35.54 38.74 -11.82
CA VAL A 72 -35.05 40.14 -12.01
C VAL A 72 -33.54 40.01 -12.33
N VAL A 73 -33.07 39.99 -13.58
CA VAL A 73 -32.75 41.08 -14.53
C VAL A 73 -31.76 42.15 -14.01
N ALA A 74 -30.50 42.08 -14.48
CA ALA A 74 -29.72 43.17 -15.11
C ALA A 74 -28.32 42.62 -15.46
N LEU A 75 -28.00 42.28 -16.73
CA LEU A 75 -27.46 43.14 -17.81
C LEU A 75 -26.10 43.79 -17.50
N LEU A 76 -25.03 43.28 -18.12
CA LEU A 76 -24.22 44.02 -19.10
C LEU A 76 -23.19 43.11 -19.79
N ALA A 77 -23.23 43.14 -21.12
CA ALA A 77 -22.29 42.53 -22.05
C ALA A 77 -21.94 43.58 -23.13
N ALA A 78 -20.88 43.27 -23.91
CA ALA A 78 -20.40 43.91 -25.15
C ALA A 78 -19.30 44.98 -24.97
N ALA A 79 -18.28 45.13 -25.83
CA ALA A 79 -17.81 44.39 -27.01
C ALA A 79 -16.43 44.94 -27.48
N VAL A 80 -15.62 44.07 -28.11
CA VAL A 80 -14.84 44.19 -29.36
C VAL A 80 -14.07 45.49 -29.71
N ALA A 81 -12.76 45.37 -30.00
CA ALA A 81 -12.13 45.89 -31.23
C ALA A 81 -10.70 45.36 -31.44
N ALA A 82 -10.42 44.95 -32.68
CA ALA A 82 -9.14 44.48 -33.19
C ALA A 82 -8.32 45.63 -33.81
N SER A 83 -6.99 45.50 -33.83
CA SER A 83 -6.13 46.19 -34.79
C SER A 83 -4.84 45.41 -35.04
N LEU A 84 -4.73 44.90 -36.27
CA LEU A 84 -3.54 44.36 -36.93
C LEU A 84 -2.65 45.51 -37.43
N LEU A 85 -1.34 45.40 -37.23
CA LEU A 85 -0.31 46.09 -38.00
C LEU A 85 0.86 45.12 -38.26
N ALA A 86 1.39 45.17 -39.47
CA ALA A 86 2.25 44.18 -40.10
C ALA A 86 3.76 44.48 -39.95
N VAL A 87 4.56 43.42 -39.67
CA VAL A 87 5.89 43.02 -40.25
C VAL A 87 7.08 43.98 -40.04
N PRO A 88 8.29 43.54 -39.58
CA PRO A 88 9.03 42.45 -40.22
C PRO A 88 9.71 41.37 -39.37
N VAL A 89 9.93 40.27 -40.08
CA VAL A 89 10.68 39.06 -39.73
C VAL A 89 12.12 39.43 -39.37
N GLY A 90 12.44 39.32 -38.08
CA GLY A 90 13.80 39.27 -37.57
C GLY A 90 14.01 37.92 -36.86
N ARG A 91 14.90 37.08 -37.40
CA ARG A 91 15.43 35.92 -36.68
C ARG A 91 16.16 36.42 -35.43
N ALA A 92 15.53 36.32 -34.28
CA ALA A 92 16.17 36.47 -32.99
C ALA A 92 15.90 35.20 -32.19
N SER A 93 16.95 34.40 -31.97
CA SER A 93 16.95 33.32 -31.00
C SER A 93 16.65 33.92 -29.63
N ALA A 94 15.41 33.78 -29.17
CA ALA A 94 15.06 34.07 -27.79
C ALA A 94 15.67 32.96 -26.93
N ALA A 95 16.86 33.24 -26.39
CA ALA A 95 17.43 32.48 -25.31
C ALA A 95 16.41 32.47 -24.16
N VAL A 96 15.89 31.29 -23.84
CA VAL A 96 15.25 31.03 -22.55
C VAL A 96 16.29 31.41 -21.48
N PRO A 97 16.00 32.29 -20.52
CA PRO A 97 16.93 32.50 -19.43
C PRO A 97 17.01 31.18 -18.67
N ALA A 98 18.15 30.51 -18.78
CA ALA A 98 18.50 29.42 -17.89
C ALA A 98 18.38 29.97 -16.47
N ALA A 99 17.45 29.44 -15.69
CA ALA A 99 17.44 29.66 -14.26
C ALA A 99 18.82 29.23 -13.74
N ALA A 100 19.62 30.20 -13.29
CA ALA A 100 20.91 29.92 -12.71
C ALA A 100 20.70 28.93 -11.56
N PRO A 101 21.44 27.82 -11.49
CA PRO A 101 21.41 26.97 -10.31
C PRO A 101 21.86 27.85 -9.15
N VAL A 102 21.00 28.02 -8.16
CA VAL A 102 21.42 28.60 -6.87
C VAL A 102 22.20 27.50 -6.14
N SER A 103 23.39 27.15 -6.66
CA SER A 103 24.39 26.46 -5.86
C SER A 103 24.98 27.53 -4.95
N GLY A 104 24.36 27.74 -3.80
CA GLY A 104 25.05 28.41 -2.70
C GLY A 104 26.26 27.56 -2.36
N ALA A 105 27.46 27.99 -2.80
CA ALA A 105 28.70 27.45 -2.28
C ALA A 105 28.67 27.58 -0.74
N PRO A 106 29.10 26.56 0.02
CA PRO A 106 29.14 26.66 1.47
C PRO A 106 30.02 27.86 1.83
N VAL A 107 29.47 28.82 2.56
CA VAL A 107 30.25 29.93 3.13
C VAL A 107 31.26 29.33 4.10
N PRO A 108 32.57 29.35 3.80
CA PRO A 108 33.55 28.78 4.73
C PRO A 108 33.70 29.72 5.93
N GLY A 109 33.54 29.19 7.14
CA GLY A 109 34.16 29.79 8.33
C GLY A 109 33.32 30.74 9.18
N ALA A 110 31.99 30.80 9.04
CA ALA A 110 31.18 31.28 10.15
C ALA A 110 31.06 30.15 11.18
N PRO A 111 31.46 30.34 12.45
CA PRO A 111 31.15 29.37 13.49
C PRO A 111 29.62 29.30 13.61
N ILE A 112 29.02 28.28 13.00
CA ILE A 112 27.65 27.92 13.28
C ILE A 112 27.70 27.39 14.71
N ASN A 113 27.09 28.12 15.63
CA ASN A 113 26.91 27.65 17.00
C ASN A 113 25.48 27.08 17.06
N PRO A 114 25.28 25.81 16.66
CA PRO A 114 23.93 25.27 16.54
C PRO A 114 23.29 25.22 17.94
N LYS A 115 22.01 25.60 18.01
CA LYS A 115 21.24 25.53 19.27
C LYS A 115 21.09 24.09 19.80
N THR A 116 21.30 23.09 18.93
CA THR A 116 21.29 21.66 19.25
C THR A 116 22.16 20.90 18.25
N SER A 117 22.84 19.84 18.70
CA SER A 117 23.64 18.94 17.85
C SER A 117 22.84 17.76 17.29
N LYS A 118 21.56 17.63 17.65
CA LYS A 118 20.70 16.50 17.29
C LYS A 118 19.61 16.90 16.30
N ALA A 119 19.35 16.05 15.31
CA ALA A 119 18.35 16.27 14.28
C ALA A 119 17.45 15.04 14.06
N VAL A 120 16.16 15.28 13.80
CA VAL A 120 15.19 14.29 13.35
C VAL A 120 14.69 14.71 11.97
N PHE A 121 14.82 13.82 10.99
CA PHE A 121 14.10 13.91 9.73
C PHE A 121 13.01 12.85 9.74
N PHE A 122 11.78 13.29 9.99
CA PHE A 122 10.61 12.44 9.97
C PHE A 122 9.83 12.62 8.66
N ALA A 123 9.43 11.52 8.04
CA ALA A 123 8.51 11.52 6.92
C ALA A 123 7.37 10.53 7.19
N ALA A 124 6.14 10.98 6.99
CA ALA A 124 4.98 10.09 6.94
C ALA A 124 4.51 9.99 5.49
N ASP A 125 4.43 8.77 4.98
CA ASP A 125 4.13 8.47 3.58
C ASP A 125 2.77 9.05 3.20
N GLY A 126 2.67 9.77 2.09
CA GLY A 126 1.41 10.38 1.63
C GLY A 126 0.75 11.42 2.57
N LEU A 127 1.40 11.83 3.66
CA LEU A 127 0.87 12.78 4.63
C LEU A 127 0.52 14.13 3.97
N ARG A 128 -0.76 14.50 4.05
CA ARG A 128 -1.21 15.84 3.69
C ARG A 128 -1.13 16.84 4.85
N GLN A 129 -0.45 17.96 4.63
CA GLN A 129 -0.29 19.02 5.64
C GLN A 129 -1.63 19.61 6.10
N ASP A 130 -2.57 19.81 5.18
CA ASP A 130 -3.86 20.45 5.46
C ASP A 130 -4.78 19.62 6.37
N LEU A 131 -4.55 18.31 6.46
CA LEU A 131 -5.33 17.40 7.30
C LEU A 131 -4.77 17.28 8.74
N ILE A 132 -3.53 17.74 8.99
CA ILE A 132 -2.89 17.65 10.30
C ILE A 132 -3.71 18.36 11.41
N PRO A 133 -4.17 19.63 11.23
CA PRO A 133 -4.96 20.31 12.25
C PRO A 133 -6.29 19.61 12.55
N LYS A 134 -6.88 18.98 11.52
CA LYS A 134 -8.15 18.27 11.63
C LYS A 134 -8.04 16.97 12.43
N TYR A 135 -6.96 16.21 12.25
CA TYR A 135 -6.90 14.82 12.74
C TYR A 135 -6.04 14.59 13.99
N THR A 136 -5.04 15.42 14.26
CA THR A 136 -4.10 15.19 15.38
C THR A 136 -4.46 15.94 16.66
N GLY A 137 -5.28 17.00 16.58
CA GLY A 137 -5.70 17.81 17.73
C GLY A 137 -4.67 18.87 18.14
N PHE A 138 -5.12 19.92 18.84
CA PHE A 138 -4.37 21.18 18.96
C PHE A 138 -2.98 21.10 19.63
N PHE A 139 -2.80 20.20 20.60
CA PHE A 139 -1.54 20.05 21.36
C PHE A 139 -0.65 18.92 20.81
N SER A 140 -0.96 18.37 19.63
CA SER A 140 -0.15 17.37 18.97
C SER A 140 1.22 17.93 18.55
N THR A 141 2.22 17.05 18.42
CA THR A 141 3.60 17.43 18.07
C THR A 141 3.65 18.21 16.76
N MET A 142 2.97 17.73 15.73
CA MET A 142 2.88 18.33 14.40
C MET A 142 2.11 19.65 14.43
N ASN A 143 0.99 19.76 15.16
CA ASN A 143 0.28 21.03 15.25
C ASN A 143 1.09 22.12 15.96
N LEU A 144 1.82 21.76 17.01
CA LEU A 144 2.75 22.68 17.67
C LEU A 144 3.86 23.12 16.70
N MET A 145 4.36 22.22 15.85
CA MET A 145 5.34 22.57 14.81
C MET A 145 4.74 23.47 13.73
N LEU A 146 3.52 23.23 13.25
CA LEU A 146 2.85 24.10 12.29
C LEU A 146 2.61 25.51 12.85
N ARG A 147 2.36 25.61 14.17
CA ARG A 147 2.03 26.88 14.83
C ARG A 147 3.24 27.70 15.26
N PHE A 148 4.30 27.03 15.74
CA PHE A 148 5.46 27.69 16.34
C PHE A 148 6.77 27.48 15.56
N GLY A 149 6.76 26.62 14.53
CA GLY A 149 7.87 26.39 13.64
C GLY A 149 7.71 27.09 12.29
N THR A 150 8.48 26.62 11.31
CA THR A 150 8.36 27.02 9.90
C THR A 150 7.61 25.94 9.15
N SER A 151 6.59 26.33 8.39
CA SER A 151 5.79 25.43 7.56
C SER A 151 5.70 25.94 6.13
N ALA A 152 5.46 25.02 5.19
CA ALA A 152 5.19 25.41 3.81
C ALA A 152 3.84 26.15 3.73
N SER A 153 3.79 27.23 2.94
CA SER A 153 2.54 27.94 2.66
C SER A 153 1.59 27.09 1.81
N GLY A 154 0.28 27.25 2.00
CA GLY A 154 -0.73 26.51 1.22
C GLY A 154 -0.83 25.06 1.67
N ASP A 155 -0.95 24.14 0.70
CA ASP A 155 -1.26 22.73 0.95
C ASP A 155 -0.04 21.84 1.26
N GLY A 156 1.17 22.42 1.33
CA GLY A 156 2.39 21.73 1.75
C GLY A 156 3.57 21.85 0.79
N LEU A 157 4.54 20.94 0.94
CA LEU A 157 5.74 20.88 0.11
C LEU A 157 5.39 20.44 -1.31
N ARG A 158 5.97 21.08 -2.33
CA ARG A 158 5.86 20.61 -3.71
C ARG A 158 6.71 19.36 -3.89
N THR A 159 6.05 18.24 -4.19
CA THR A 159 6.65 16.94 -4.45
C THR A 159 7.22 16.83 -5.88
N GLN A 160 8.03 15.80 -6.11
CA GLN A 160 8.52 15.36 -7.41
C GLN A 160 7.41 14.88 -8.34
N ALA A 161 7.75 14.69 -9.62
CA ALA A 161 6.85 14.13 -10.63
C ALA A 161 7.47 12.86 -11.23
N PRO A 162 6.76 11.71 -11.19
CA PRO A 162 5.44 11.48 -10.58
C PRO A 162 5.46 11.52 -9.03
N PRO A 163 4.35 11.94 -8.38
CA PRO A 163 4.24 12.02 -6.93
C PRO A 163 3.93 10.63 -6.33
N ASN A 164 4.94 9.78 -6.20
CA ASN A 164 4.81 8.44 -5.62
C ASN A 164 5.98 8.09 -4.69
N THR A 165 5.78 7.03 -3.91
CA THR A 165 6.70 6.47 -2.92
C THR A 165 8.12 6.32 -3.43
N GLY A 166 8.31 5.49 -4.44
CA GLY A 166 9.61 5.11 -4.95
C GLY A 166 10.47 6.31 -5.37
N SER A 167 9.84 7.30 -6.00
CA SER A 167 10.53 8.52 -6.40
C SER A 167 10.71 9.51 -5.25
N GLY A 168 9.71 9.62 -4.38
CA GLY A 168 9.65 10.64 -3.33
C GLY A 168 10.60 10.42 -2.19
N TRP A 169 10.71 9.18 -1.70
CA TRP A 169 11.64 8.86 -0.62
C TRP A 169 13.09 9.15 -1.03
N TYR A 170 13.47 8.92 -2.28
CA TYR A 170 14.80 9.30 -2.80
C TYR A 170 14.96 10.78 -3.11
N SER A 171 13.91 11.48 -3.53
CA SER A 171 13.94 12.94 -3.61
C SER A 171 14.17 13.57 -2.23
N LEU A 172 13.52 13.07 -1.17
CA LEU A 172 13.75 13.49 0.21
C LEU A 172 15.16 13.11 0.71
N ALA A 173 15.61 11.89 0.40
CA ALA A 173 16.91 11.40 0.86
C ALA A 173 18.07 12.15 0.20
N THR A 174 17.94 12.61 -1.04
CA THR A 174 19.07 13.13 -1.85
C THR A 174 18.99 14.63 -2.15
N GLY A 175 17.79 15.22 -2.05
CA GLY A 175 17.52 16.57 -2.55
C GLY A 175 17.59 16.70 -4.08
N ALA A 176 17.71 15.58 -4.80
CA ALA A 176 17.82 15.55 -6.25
C ALA A 176 16.47 15.20 -6.90
N TRP A 177 16.32 15.52 -8.19
CA TRP A 177 15.14 15.12 -8.97
C TRP A 177 15.22 13.64 -9.39
N PRO A 178 14.09 13.02 -9.80
CA PRO A 178 14.03 11.61 -10.19
C PRO A 178 15.07 11.20 -11.24
N ALA A 179 15.26 12.04 -12.25
CA ALA A 179 16.25 11.81 -13.31
C ALA A 179 17.71 11.83 -12.82
N THR A 180 17.99 12.38 -11.63
CA THR A 180 19.33 12.45 -11.05
C THR A 180 19.58 11.32 -10.05
N HIS A 181 18.62 11.03 -9.18
CA HIS A 181 18.77 9.93 -8.21
C HIS A 181 18.40 8.56 -8.78
N GLY A 182 17.86 8.48 -10.00
CA GLY A 182 17.65 7.25 -10.78
C GLY A 182 16.30 6.57 -10.58
N SER A 183 15.66 6.72 -9.41
CA SER A 183 14.30 6.23 -9.18
C SER A 183 13.25 7.13 -9.84
N MET A 184 12.68 6.68 -10.96
CA MET A 184 11.74 7.47 -11.77
C MET A 184 10.26 7.27 -11.40
N ASN A 185 9.93 6.17 -10.71
CA ASN A 185 8.57 5.75 -10.34
C ASN A 185 8.68 4.57 -9.33
N ASN A 186 7.57 4.12 -8.73
CA ASN A 186 7.51 2.88 -7.94
C ASN A 186 8.03 1.68 -8.73
N THR A 187 7.60 1.58 -9.99
CA THR A 187 8.08 0.61 -10.97
C THR A 187 8.26 1.29 -12.32
N PHE A 188 9.34 0.99 -13.00
CA PHE A 188 9.65 1.56 -14.31
C PHE A 188 10.50 0.62 -15.15
N HIS A 189 10.67 0.98 -16.42
CA HIS A 189 11.54 0.28 -17.35
C HIS A 189 12.77 1.14 -17.64
N ILE A 190 13.95 0.51 -17.71
CA ILE A 190 15.21 1.18 -18.09
C ILE A 190 15.37 1.09 -19.60
N ASN A 191 15.44 2.24 -20.27
CA ASN A 191 15.65 2.31 -21.72
C ASN A 191 16.89 1.51 -22.14
N GLY A 192 16.74 0.73 -23.22
CA GLY A 192 17.78 -0.15 -23.74
C GLY A 192 17.80 -1.55 -23.13
N GLN A 193 17.03 -1.80 -22.06
CA GLN A 193 16.75 -3.16 -21.61
C GLN A 193 15.59 -3.76 -22.44
N PRO A 194 15.52 -5.10 -22.60
CA PRO A 194 14.35 -5.72 -23.21
C PRO A 194 13.09 -5.43 -22.41
N PHE A 195 12.05 -4.93 -23.07
CA PHE A 195 10.73 -4.80 -22.45
C PHE A 195 10.05 -6.18 -22.43
N GLY A 196 9.92 -6.77 -21.25
CA GLY A 196 9.49 -8.16 -21.10
C GLY A 196 8.78 -8.42 -19.77
N PRO A 197 8.97 -9.60 -19.13
CA PRO A 197 8.35 -9.91 -17.84
C PRO A 197 9.06 -9.24 -16.65
N ASN A 198 10.21 -8.60 -16.90
CA ASN A 198 11.03 -7.96 -15.88
C ASN A 198 10.71 -6.46 -15.81
N ARG A 199 10.65 -5.94 -14.59
CA ARG A 199 10.52 -4.52 -14.27
C ARG A 199 11.71 -4.09 -13.41
N THR A 200 11.96 -2.79 -13.34
CA THR A 200 12.81 -2.20 -12.29
C THR A 200 11.91 -1.63 -11.21
N ALA A 201 12.14 -2.00 -9.95
CA ALA A 201 11.49 -1.38 -8.81
C ALA A 201 12.36 -0.24 -8.25
N ALA A 202 11.72 0.79 -7.68
CA ALA A 202 12.38 1.98 -7.15
C ALA A 202 13.55 1.71 -6.19
N PHE A 203 13.42 0.67 -5.36
CA PHE A 203 14.36 0.33 -4.30
C PHE A 203 15.24 -0.88 -4.63
N ASP A 204 15.27 -1.30 -5.90
CA ASP A 204 16.21 -2.31 -6.37
C ASP A 204 17.66 -1.80 -6.24
N ALA A 205 18.57 -2.75 -6.01
CA ALA A 205 19.99 -2.44 -5.92
C ALA A 205 20.48 -1.78 -7.22
N GLY A 206 21.24 -0.69 -7.07
CA GLY A 206 21.77 0.05 -8.21
C GLY A 206 20.78 1.01 -8.87
N VAL A 207 19.59 1.24 -8.30
CA VAL A 207 18.71 2.32 -8.77
C VAL A 207 19.15 3.68 -8.22
N LEU A 208 19.44 3.77 -6.92
CA LEU A 208 19.89 5.00 -6.28
C LEU A 208 21.26 5.45 -6.83
N GLN A 209 21.28 6.56 -7.57
CA GLN A 209 22.50 7.12 -8.19
C GLN A 209 23.07 8.35 -7.49
N ALA A 210 22.27 9.03 -6.66
CA ALA A 210 22.68 10.25 -5.97
C ALA A 210 22.99 9.96 -4.51
N GLU A 211 23.93 10.72 -3.97
CA GLU A 211 24.27 10.66 -2.55
C GLU A 211 23.09 11.04 -1.66
N THR A 212 22.89 10.30 -0.57
CA THR A 212 21.87 10.60 0.42
C THR A 212 22.38 11.55 1.51
N ILE A 213 21.46 12.23 2.19
CA ILE A 213 21.74 13.02 3.39
C ILE A 213 22.35 12.17 4.50
N ALA A 214 22.01 10.87 4.58
CA ALA A 214 22.61 9.94 5.52
C ALA A 214 24.10 9.74 5.23
N GLN A 215 24.46 9.49 3.97
CA GLN A 215 25.85 9.37 3.53
C GLN A 215 26.62 10.69 3.71
N ALA A 216 26.01 11.81 3.34
CA ALA A 216 26.61 13.13 3.50
C ALA A 216 26.87 13.47 4.96
N ALA A 217 25.93 13.15 5.87
CA ALA A 217 26.08 13.38 7.29
C ALA A 217 27.18 12.50 7.91
N GLU A 218 27.26 11.21 7.57
CA GLU A 218 28.34 10.35 8.04
C GLU A 218 29.71 10.78 7.52
N ARG A 219 29.82 11.21 6.26
CA ARG A 219 31.05 11.81 5.74
C ARG A 219 31.44 13.07 6.50
N GLY A 220 30.45 13.83 6.98
CA GLY A 220 30.62 14.97 7.87
C GLY A 220 31.00 14.60 9.32
N GLY A 221 31.13 13.31 9.63
CA GLY A 221 31.50 12.81 10.96
C GLY A 221 30.33 12.64 11.93
N LEU A 222 29.08 12.73 11.46
CA LEU A 222 27.88 12.55 12.28
C LEU A 222 27.46 11.08 12.33
N LYS A 223 26.89 10.66 13.46
CA LYS A 223 26.26 9.34 13.60
C LYS A 223 24.86 9.37 13.01
N VAL A 224 24.55 8.48 12.08
CA VAL A 224 23.23 8.45 11.42
C VAL A 224 22.50 7.14 11.70
N ALA A 225 21.21 7.23 11.99
CA ALA A 225 20.32 6.07 12.05
C ALA A 225 19.13 6.28 11.13
N GLN A 226 18.68 5.19 10.48
CA GLN A 226 17.50 5.18 9.63
C GLN A 226 16.53 4.11 10.13
N VAL A 227 15.26 4.46 10.35
CA VAL A 227 14.21 3.52 10.77
C VAL A 227 13.00 3.69 9.88
N GLU A 228 12.67 2.64 9.13
CA GLU A 228 11.63 2.62 8.10
C GLU A 228 11.78 3.73 7.06
N TRP A 229 13.02 4.18 6.80
CA TRP A 229 13.28 5.12 5.72
C TRP A 229 13.33 4.38 4.40
N ALA A 230 12.26 4.44 3.60
CA ALA A 230 12.08 3.55 2.46
C ALA A 230 13.25 3.64 1.46
N GLY A 231 13.89 2.50 1.21
CA GLY A 231 15.05 2.40 0.33
C GLY A 231 16.35 2.93 0.93
N GLY A 232 16.35 3.29 2.22
CA GLY A 232 17.50 3.82 2.96
C GLY A 232 18.69 2.88 2.98
N ARG A 233 18.49 1.57 2.87
CA ARG A 233 19.59 0.57 2.80
C ARG A 233 20.46 0.72 1.55
N ASN A 234 19.92 1.33 0.48
CA ASN A 234 20.66 1.56 -0.77
C ASN A 234 21.64 2.74 -0.62
N GLY A 235 21.36 3.69 0.29
CA GLY A 235 22.30 4.73 0.69
C GLY A 235 23.21 4.22 1.80
N ALA A 236 24.02 3.20 1.49
CA ALA A 236 24.82 2.46 2.48
C ALA A 236 25.59 3.38 3.45
N ILE A 237 25.35 3.18 4.75
CA ILE A 237 25.95 3.91 5.87
C ILE A 237 26.53 2.94 6.91
N ALA A 238 27.39 3.43 7.81
CA ALA A 238 27.99 2.66 8.91
C ALA A 238 27.05 2.47 10.11
N GLY A 239 26.11 3.39 10.29
CA GLY A 239 25.08 3.35 11.31
C GLY A 239 23.92 2.39 11.00
N PRO A 240 23.03 2.18 11.99
CA PRO A 240 21.89 1.30 11.86
C PRO A 240 20.88 1.80 10.82
N THR A 241 20.47 0.88 9.96
CA THR A 241 19.35 1.04 9.03
C THR A 241 18.39 -0.11 9.24
N ILE A 242 17.13 0.22 9.53
CA ILE A 242 16.00 -0.70 9.46
C ILE A 242 15.16 -0.16 8.30
N ASP A 243 15.01 -0.98 7.26
CA ASP A 243 14.31 -0.65 6.02
C ASP A 243 13.14 -1.62 5.84
N PHE A 244 12.38 -1.39 4.77
CA PHE A 244 11.22 -2.17 4.38
C PHE A 244 11.45 -3.68 4.48
N ARG A 245 10.42 -4.41 4.87
CA ARG A 245 10.45 -5.87 5.09
C ARG A 245 10.59 -6.70 3.81
N ALA A 246 11.16 -7.90 3.95
CA ALA A 246 11.06 -8.95 2.94
C ALA A 246 9.79 -9.80 3.17
N PHE A 247 9.20 -10.31 2.08
CA PHE A 247 8.11 -11.28 2.11
C PHE A 247 8.62 -12.65 1.66
N LEU A 248 8.29 -13.69 2.41
CA LEU A 248 8.87 -15.04 2.33
C LEU A 248 7.81 -16.14 2.23
N SER A 249 6.54 -15.76 2.07
CA SER A 249 5.42 -16.65 1.77
C SER A 249 4.27 -15.86 1.14
N GLY A 250 3.29 -16.57 0.60
CA GLY A 250 1.98 -16.00 0.29
C GLY A 250 1.21 -15.56 1.54
N ARG A 251 0.13 -14.82 1.30
CA ARG A 251 -0.86 -14.36 2.28
C ARG A 251 -2.24 -14.84 1.86
N GLY A 252 -3.15 -15.03 2.80
CA GLY A 252 -4.45 -15.55 2.42
C GLY A 252 -5.31 -16.06 3.56
N VAL A 253 -6.31 -16.83 3.18
CA VAL A 253 -7.35 -17.32 4.09
C VAL A 253 -7.55 -18.83 3.97
N THR A 254 -8.00 -19.42 5.07
CA THR A 254 -8.61 -20.76 5.12
C THR A 254 -10.04 -20.61 5.58
N THR A 255 -10.99 -21.02 4.74
CA THR A 255 -12.41 -20.75 4.98
C THR A 255 -13.33 -21.82 4.38
N ASN A 256 -14.48 -22.03 5.02
CA ASN A 256 -15.52 -22.94 4.53
C ASN A 256 -16.69 -22.23 3.84
N PHE A 257 -16.58 -20.92 3.59
CA PHE A 257 -17.59 -20.13 2.89
C PHE A 257 -16.96 -19.19 1.87
N ILE A 258 -17.76 -18.79 0.89
CA ILE A 258 -17.43 -17.75 -0.08
C ILE A 258 -18.39 -16.58 0.16
N GLY A 259 -17.81 -15.40 0.31
CA GLY A 259 -18.48 -14.11 0.41
C GLY A 259 -19.26 -13.76 -0.85
N LYS A 260 -20.06 -12.70 -0.78
CA LYS A 260 -20.87 -12.22 -1.91
C LYS A 260 -20.80 -10.71 -2.00
N ALA A 261 -20.98 -10.18 -3.21
CA ALA A 261 -21.10 -8.74 -3.43
C ALA A 261 -22.14 -8.12 -2.47
N GLY A 262 -21.78 -6.98 -1.86
CA GLY A 262 -22.56 -6.32 -0.81
C GLY A 262 -22.38 -6.89 0.61
N GLU A 263 -21.65 -7.99 0.80
CA GLU A 263 -21.16 -8.40 2.13
C GLU A 263 -19.83 -7.70 2.45
N PRO A 264 -19.51 -7.44 3.73
CA PRO A 264 -18.19 -6.91 4.12
C PRO A 264 -17.01 -7.80 3.70
N LEU A 265 -17.26 -9.10 3.54
CA LEU A 265 -16.35 -10.07 2.95
C LEU A 265 -17.01 -10.59 1.68
N PHE A 266 -16.53 -10.16 0.52
CA PHE A 266 -17.17 -10.42 -0.78
C PHE A 266 -16.39 -11.36 -1.69
N ASP A 267 -15.11 -11.63 -1.40
CA ASP A 267 -14.23 -12.56 -2.10
C ASP A 267 -14.22 -12.40 -3.63
N ASP A 268 -13.73 -11.26 -4.13
CA ASP A 268 -13.66 -10.97 -5.57
C ASP A 268 -12.66 -11.91 -6.28
N ASP A 269 -13.19 -12.83 -7.07
CA ASP A 269 -12.43 -13.82 -7.83
C ASP A 269 -11.32 -13.20 -8.71
N PRO A 270 -11.59 -12.17 -9.54
CA PRO A 270 -10.57 -11.48 -10.30
C PRO A 270 -9.40 -10.95 -9.45
N PHE A 271 -9.68 -10.28 -8.33
CA PHE A 271 -8.64 -9.71 -7.46
C PHE A 271 -7.88 -10.76 -6.67
N ILE A 272 -8.56 -11.79 -6.17
CA ILE A 272 -7.89 -12.93 -5.51
C ILE A 272 -6.84 -13.53 -6.47
N ARG A 273 -7.20 -13.71 -7.75
CA ARG A 273 -6.26 -14.22 -8.76
C ARG A 273 -5.17 -13.23 -9.11
N SER A 274 -5.50 -11.97 -9.39
CA SER A 274 -4.52 -10.98 -9.86
C SER A 274 -3.48 -10.65 -8.80
N PHE A 275 -3.88 -10.63 -7.53
CA PHE A 275 -2.97 -10.40 -6.41
C PHE A 275 -2.27 -11.67 -5.93
N GLY A 276 -2.61 -12.84 -6.50
CA GLY A 276 -2.00 -14.12 -6.13
C GLY A 276 -2.26 -14.51 -4.68
N LEU A 277 -3.47 -14.23 -4.17
CA LEU A 277 -3.83 -14.57 -2.79
C LEU A 277 -4.07 -16.07 -2.66
N GLN A 278 -3.59 -16.63 -1.55
CA GLN A 278 -3.97 -17.98 -1.15
C GLN A 278 -5.43 -17.96 -0.68
N PHE A 279 -6.24 -18.89 -1.20
CA PHE A 279 -7.64 -19.01 -0.83
C PHE A 279 -7.98 -20.51 -0.67
N ASP A 280 -7.84 -20.98 0.56
CA ASP A 280 -8.08 -22.38 0.91
C ASP A 280 -9.56 -22.59 1.20
N HIS A 281 -10.24 -23.29 0.30
CA HIS A 281 -11.66 -23.62 0.39
C HIS A 281 -11.91 -25.11 0.07
N PRO A 282 -12.86 -25.80 0.74
CA PRO A 282 -13.12 -27.23 0.54
C PRO A 282 -13.44 -27.63 -0.89
N ALA A 283 -14.10 -26.75 -1.63
CA ALA A 283 -14.47 -26.96 -3.04
C ALA A 283 -13.50 -26.29 -4.03
N GLY A 284 -12.45 -25.63 -3.54
CA GLY A 284 -11.63 -24.72 -4.34
C GLY A 284 -12.36 -23.41 -4.61
N TYR A 285 -11.61 -22.37 -4.94
CA TYR A 285 -12.15 -21.07 -5.35
C TYR A 285 -11.06 -20.24 -6.02
N ALA A 286 -11.46 -19.32 -6.88
CA ALA A 286 -10.57 -18.37 -7.53
C ALA A 286 -9.27 -18.92 -8.14
N GLY A 287 -9.38 -20.02 -8.89
CA GLY A 287 -8.25 -20.68 -9.53
C GLY A 287 -7.39 -21.52 -8.57
N GLN A 288 -7.70 -21.55 -7.27
CA GLN A 288 -7.05 -22.40 -6.29
C GLN A 288 -7.72 -23.78 -6.22
N PRO A 289 -6.94 -24.86 -6.07
CA PRO A 289 -7.48 -26.21 -6.01
C PRO A 289 -8.28 -26.46 -4.72
N PRO A 290 -9.21 -27.44 -4.74
CA PRO A 290 -9.92 -27.85 -3.52
C PRO A 290 -8.99 -28.25 -2.38
N PHE A 291 -9.32 -27.81 -1.18
CA PHE A 291 -8.59 -28.14 0.03
C PHE A 291 -9.56 -28.52 1.15
N ALA A 292 -9.85 -29.82 1.26
CA ALA A 292 -10.89 -30.34 2.17
C ALA A 292 -10.67 -29.96 3.65
N ALA A 293 -9.42 -29.83 4.09
CA ALA A 293 -9.10 -29.48 5.48
C ALA A 293 -9.37 -28.00 5.84
N ALA A 294 -9.87 -27.19 4.90
CA ALA A 294 -10.47 -25.89 5.18
C ALA A 294 -11.92 -25.99 5.72
N ALA A 295 -12.52 -27.18 5.75
CA ALA A 295 -13.80 -27.40 6.42
C ALA A 295 -13.56 -27.83 7.88
N PRO A 296 -14.33 -27.33 8.85
CA PRO A 296 -14.33 -27.88 10.20
C PRO A 296 -14.71 -29.37 10.19
N THR A 297 -13.85 -30.22 10.75
CA THR A 297 -14.11 -31.66 10.96
C THR A 297 -13.89 -32.03 12.42
N PRO A 298 -14.41 -33.15 12.95
CA PRO A 298 -14.12 -33.57 14.33
C PRO A 298 -12.61 -33.60 14.61
N ALA A 299 -12.19 -33.02 15.74
CA ALA A 299 -10.78 -32.96 16.11
C ALA A 299 -10.24 -34.38 16.39
N THR A 300 -9.12 -34.73 15.76
CA THR A 300 -8.51 -36.06 15.92
C THR A 300 -6.99 -35.96 16.03
N GLY A 301 -6.41 -36.85 16.84
CA GLY A 301 -4.95 -36.95 16.99
C GLY A 301 -4.27 -35.80 17.74
N TRP A 302 -5.02 -34.99 18.47
CA TRP A 302 -4.45 -33.93 19.31
C TRP A 302 -3.89 -34.48 20.62
N THR A 303 -2.75 -33.95 21.05
CA THR A 303 -2.03 -34.36 22.26
C THR A 303 -1.81 -33.19 23.24
N GLY A 304 -1.39 -33.52 24.46
CA GLY A 304 -1.11 -32.54 25.51
C GLY A 304 -2.35 -32.05 26.25
N ALA A 305 -2.16 -31.04 27.11
CA ALA A 305 -3.23 -30.46 27.93
C ALA A 305 -4.06 -29.45 27.11
N LEU A 306 -4.99 -29.96 26.31
CA LEU A 306 -5.90 -29.14 25.50
C LEU A 306 -6.87 -28.33 26.38
N PRO A 307 -7.30 -27.14 25.93
CA PRO A 307 -8.41 -26.43 26.56
C PRO A 307 -9.67 -27.30 26.63
N GLN A 308 -10.38 -27.21 27.76
CA GLN A 308 -11.66 -27.89 27.91
C GLN A 308 -12.67 -27.36 26.89
N SER A 309 -13.30 -28.27 26.16
CA SER A 309 -14.42 -27.98 25.28
C SER A 309 -15.72 -28.50 25.89
N PHE A 310 -16.79 -27.71 25.84
CA PHE A 310 -18.14 -28.11 26.29
C PHE A 310 -19.04 -28.61 25.15
N SER A 311 -18.54 -28.56 23.92
CA SER A 311 -19.04 -29.24 22.73
C SER A 311 -17.96 -30.15 22.11
N PRO A 312 -18.30 -31.17 21.30
CA PRO A 312 -17.29 -31.97 20.61
C PRO A 312 -16.32 -31.07 19.82
N PRO A 313 -15.01 -31.08 20.10
CA PRO A 313 -14.08 -30.16 19.45
C PRO A 313 -13.94 -30.47 17.96
N MET A 314 -13.68 -29.43 17.18
CA MET A 314 -13.52 -29.49 15.73
C MET A 314 -12.10 -29.04 15.35
N GLU A 315 -11.69 -29.28 14.11
CA GLU A 315 -10.39 -28.88 13.60
C GLU A 315 -10.44 -28.39 12.15
N MET A 316 -9.48 -27.54 11.81
CA MET A 316 -9.15 -27.12 10.43
C MET A 316 -7.62 -27.12 10.27
N ARG A 317 -7.14 -27.14 9.02
CA ARG A 317 -5.73 -26.87 8.67
C ARG A 317 -5.64 -25.53 7.96
N MET A 318 -4.86 -24.60 8.51
CA MET A 318 -4.51 -23.36 7.81
C MET A 318 -3.13 -23.53 7.19
N ARG A 319 -3.05 -23.63 5.87
CA ARG A 319 -1.75 -23.68 5.18
C ARG A 319 -1.13 -22.29 5.14
N VAL A 320 0.19 -22.21 5.14
CA VAL A 320 0.92 -20.96 4.84
C VAL A 320 1.95 -21.30 3.78
N LEU A 321 1.59 -20.98 2.54
CA LEU A 321 2.32 -21.47 1.38
C LEU A 321 3.50 -20.56 1.01
N ASP A 322 4.67 -21.16 0.81
CA ASP A 322 5.82 -20.54 0.15
C ASP A 322 6.05 -21.27 -1.18
N PHE A 323 5.83 -20.56 -2.29
CA PHE A 323 5.85 -21.12 -3.66
C PHE A 323 5.04 -22.43 -3.82
N GLY A 324 3.86 -22.50 -3.19
CA GLY A 324 2.94 -23.65 -3.29
C GLY A 324 3.21 -24.77 -2.29
N GLU A 325 4.27 -24.69 -1.49
CA GLU A 325 4.57 -25.65 -0.42
C GLU A 325 4.09 -25.12 0.93
N ASP A 326 3.37 -25.95 1.71
CA ASP A 326 2.94 -25.60 3.06
C ASP A 326 4.09 -25.70 4.06
N LYS A 327 4.91 -24.64 4.14
CA LYS A 327 6.11 -24.61 4.99
C LYS A 327 5.83 -24.14 6.42
N TYR A 328 4.79 -23.33 6.62
CA TYR A 328 4.54 -22.67 7.91
C TYR A 328 3.12 -22.87 8.45
N GLY A 329 2.31 -23.73 7.82
CA GLY A 329 0.91 -23.92 8.18
C GLY A 329 0.69 -24.41 9.61
N LEU A 330 -0.49 -24.07 10.13
CA LEU A 330 -0.93 -24.32 11.50
C LEU A 330 -2.17 -25.21 11.52
N ASN A 331 -2.24 -26.09 12.50
CA ASN A 331 -3.47 -26.81 12.84
C ASN A 331 -4.31 -25.94 13.77
N ALA A 332 -5.60 -25.88 13.52
CA ALA A 332 -6.56 -25.10 14.29
C ALA A 332 -7.49 -26.04 15.07
N TYR A 333 -7.42 -26.04 16.39
CA TYR A 333 -8.35 -26.73 17.30
C TYR A 333 -9.46 -25.76 17.69
N ILE A 334 -10.67 -26.04 17.22
CA ILE A 334 -11.84 -25.20 17.42
C ILE A 334 -12.67 -25.78 18.55
N TYR A 335 -12.95 -24.97 19.57
CA TYR A 335 -13.61 -25.44 20.77
C TYR A 335 -14.61 -24.44 21.34
N ASP A 336 -15.53 -24.98 22.13
CA ASP A 336 -16.53 -24.23 22.88
C ASP A 336 -16.04 -24.12 24.32
N SER A 337 -15.64 -22.91 24.71
CA SER A 337 -15.07 -22.67 26.03
C SER A 337 -16.12 -22.48 27.14
N THR A 338 -17.41 -22.62 26.85
CA THR A 338 -18.51 -22.24 27.75
C THR A 338 -19.47 -23.38 28.08
N ASN A 339 -19.61 -23.70 29.37
CA ASN A 339 -20.57 -24.73 29.81
C ASN A 339 -22.00 -24.18 29.93
N ASN A 340 -22.63 -23.86 28.80
CA ASN A 340 -23.99 -23.32 28.78
C ASN A 340 -25.04 -24.30 28.20
N ARG A 341 -24.62 -25.56 27.92
CA ARG A 341 -25.42 -26.63 27.30
C ARG A 341 -25.93 -26.29 25.89
N ARG A 342 -25.28 -25.36 25.19
CA ARG A 342 -25.48 -25.07 23.78
C ARG A 342 -24.19 -25.39 23.04
N THR A 343 -24.29 -25.65 21.75
CA THR A 343 -23.12 -25.73 20.90
C THR A 343 -22.82 -24.34 20.37
N ASP A 344 -21.80 -23.70 20.94
CA ASP A 344 -21.37 -22.36 20.56
C ASP A 344 -19.84 -22.21 20.56
N TYR A 345 -19.21 -22.70 19.50
CA TYR A 345 -17.76 -22.56 19.30
C TYR A 345 -17.34 -21.09 19.29
N ASN A 346 -16.33 -20.77 20.10
CA ASN A 346 -15.94 -19.38 20.33
C ASN A 346 -14.41 -19.19 20.42
N ARG A 347 -13.64 -20.26 20.27
CA ARG A 347 -12.18 -20.25 20.36
C ARG A 347 -11.50 -21.13 19.32
N VAL A 348 -10.30 -20.72 18.92
CA VAL A 348 -9.42 -21.45 18.02
C VAL A 348 -8.00 -21.45 18.61
N LEU A 349 -7.50 -22.63 18.99
CA LEU A 349 -6.10 -22.83 19.37
C LEU A 349 -5.29 -23.24 18.13
N PHE A 350 -4.23 -22.50 17.83
CA PHE A 350 -3.33 -22.79 16.73
C PHE A 350 -2.09 -23.54 17.24
N SER A 351 -1.72 -24.65 16.60
CA SER A 351 -0.54 -25.46 16.93
C SER A 351 0.18 -25.93 15.66
N ARG A 352 1.51 -25.98 15.67
CA ARG A 352 2.27 -26.47 14.51
C ARG A 352 2.15 -27.99 14.35
N THR A 353 2.00 -28.72 15.45
CA THR A 353 2.10 -30.20 15.51
C THR A 353 0.86 -30.93 16.03
N LYS A 354 -0.25 -30.22 16.28
CA LYS A 354 -1.44 -30.74 17.02
C LYS A 354 -1.15 -31.11 18.48
N ASP A 355 -0.03 -30.65 19.03
CA ASP A 355 0.25 -30.70 20.46
C ASP A 355 -0.10 -29.34 21.10
N ALA A 356 -0.81 -29.37 22.23
CA ALA A 356 -1.10 -28.18 23.03
C ALA A 356 0.15 -27.48 23.57
N ALA A 357 1.26 -28.21 23.75
CA ALA A 357 2.55 -27.67 24.17
C ALA A 357 3.25 -26.85 23.07
N ASP A 358 2.94 -27.12 21.80
CA ASP A 358 3.45 -26.40 20.62
C ASP A 358 2.39 -25.42 20.06
N LYS A 359 1.52 -24.93 20.94
CA LYS A 359 0.59 -23.86 20.60
C LYS A 359 1.33 -22.56 20.30
N VAL A 360 0.83 -21.82 19.32
CA VAL A 360 1.32 -20.49 18.96
C VAL A 360 0.32 -19.38 19.27
N ALA A 361 -0.97 -19.73 19.34
CA ALA A 361 -2.05 -18.79 19.66
C ALA A 361 -3.29 -19.53 20.17
N ASP A 362 -4.15 -18.83 20.92
CA ASP A 362 -5.48 -19.29 21.32
C ASP A 362 -6.44 -18.09 21.30
N LEU A 363 -7.22 -17.99 20.23
CA LEU A 363 -7.88 -16.77 19.78
C LEU A 363 -9.40 -16.91 19.72
N ARG A 364 -10.10 -15.82 20.00
CA ARG A 364 -11.53 -15.59 19.68
C ARG A 364 -11.66 -14.95 18.32
N GLN A 365 -12.88 -14.91 17.78
CA GLN A 365 -13.17 -14.10 16.59
C GLN A 365 -12.70 -12.66 16.80
N GLY A 366 -12.03 -12.11 15.79
CA GLY A 366 -11.48 -10.76 15.78
C GLY A 366 -10.10 -10.64 16.42
N GLU A 367 -9.61 -11.65 17.16
CA GLU A 367 -8.28 -11.60 17.78
C GLU A 367 -7.19 -12.06 16.81
N THR A 368 -6.02 -11.44 16.95
CA THR A 368 -4.81 -11.64 16.14
C THR A 368 -3.64 -12.07 17.02
N ALA A 369 -2.72 -12.89 16.51
CA ALA A 369 -1.45 -13.23 17.15
C ALA A 369 -0.27 -13.12 16.17
N ASP A 370 0.90 -12.79 16.71
CA ASP A 370 2.18 -12.82 15.98
C ASP A 370 2.89 -14.16 16.21
N VAL A 371 3.18 -14.87 15.12
CA VAL A 371 3.79 -16.19 15.12
C VAL A 371 5.20 -16.11 14.53
N LYS A 372 6.20 -16.38 15.36
CA LYS A 372 7.59 -16.52 14.91
C LYS A 372 7.85 -17.91 14.31
N VAL A 373 8.67 -17.93 13.26
CA VAL A 373 9.10 -19.14 12.54
C VAL A 373 10.58 -19.08 12.18
N LYS A 374 11.15 -20.24 11.86
CA LYS A 374 12.42 -20.34 11.15
C LYS A 374 12.15 -20.48 9.66
N ILE A 375 12.86 -19.70 8.85
CA ILE A 375 12.71 -19.71 7.39
C ILE A 375 13.17 -21.08 6.85
N VAL A 376 12.39 -21.63 5.92
CA VAL A 376 12.64 -22.96 5.33
C VAL A 376 13.04 -22.82 3.86
N GLY A 377 14.32 -23.11 3.58
CA GLY A 377 14.90 -23.05 2.24
C GLY A 377 15.45 -21.66 1.85
N GLY A 378 16.14 -21.60 0.70
CA GLY A 378 16.77 -20.37 0.19
C GLY A 378 17.96 -19.88 1.02
N GLY A 379 18.46 -18.69 0.69
CA GLY A 379 19.65 -18.09 1.33
C GLY A 379 19.43 -17.61 2.77
N LEU A 380 18.19 -17.57 3.24
CA LEU A 380 17.83 -17.15 4.60
C LEU A 380 17.42 -18.34 5.49
N ALA A 381 17.61 -19.59 5.03
CA ALA A 381 17.20 -20.78 5.77
C ALA A 381 17.76 -20.79 7.21
N GLY A 382 16.90 -21.10 8.18
CA GLY A 382 17.24 -21.13 9.61
C GLY A 382 17.21 -19.78 10.32
N LEU A 383 17.12 -18.67 9.60
CA LEU A 383 16.95 -17.35 10.18
C LEU A 383 15.49 -17.10 10.62
N THR A 384 15.27 -16.13 11.50
CA THR A 384 13.95 -15.87 12.08
C THR A 384 13.06 -14.98 11.20
N ALA A 385 11.81 -15.35 11.04
CA ALA A 385 10.77 -14.51 10.46
C ALA A 385 9.50 -14.63 11.31
N GLY A 386 8.42 -13.96 10.92
CA GLY A 386 7.11 -14.22 11.50
C GLY A 386 5.97 -13.75 10.62
N PHE A 387 4.75 -14.00 11.06
CA PHE A 387 3.53 -13.59 10.38
C PHE A 387 2.41 -13.42 11.41
N LEU A 388 1.37 -12.67 11.04
CA LEU A 388 0.18 -12.56 11.85
C LEU A 388 -0.84 -13.62 11.46
N VAL A 389 -1.55 -14.14 12.46
CA VAL A 389 -2.70 -15.03 12.29
C VAL A 389 -3.92 -14.44 12.98
N LYS A 390 -5.08 -14.55 12.36
CA LYS A 390 -6.34 -14.00 12.88
C LYS A 390 -7.49 -14.97 12.68
N VAL A 391 -8.41 -14.99 13.64
CA VAL A 391 -9.74 -15.60 13.46
C VAL A 391 -10.68 -14.53 12.92
N GLU A 392 -10.79 -14.39 11.61
CA GLU A 392 -11.61 -13.33 10.96
C GLU A 392 -13.11 -13.57 11.23
N VAL A 393 -13.57 -14.81 11.05
CA VAL A 393 -14.96 -15.21 11.29
C VAL A 393 -15.00 -16.55 12.01
N LEU A 394 -15.82 -16.66 13.05
CA LEU A 394 -16.11 -17.90 13.77
C LEU A 394 -17.59 -17.90 14.17
N ALA A 395 -18.45 -18.32 13.25
CA ALA A 395 -19.86 -18.54 13.58
C ALA A 395 -19.97 -19.64 14.67
N PRO A 396 -20.81 -19.46 15.71
CA PRO A 396 -20.91 -20.43 16.81
C PRO A 396 -21.33 -21.84 16.39
N ASP A 397 -22.00 -21.99 15.25
CA ASP A 397 -22.41 -23.26 14.63
C ASP A 397 -21.42 -23.76 13.56
N LEU A 398 -20.30 -23.05 13.37
CA LEU A 398 -19.28 -23.28 12.35
C LEU A 398 -19.76 -23.21 10.89
N SER A 399 -20.97 -22.67 10.65
CA SER A 399 -21.50 -22.46 9.30
C SER A 399 -20.62 -21.53 8.46
N ARG A 400 -19.93 -20.59 9.11
CA ARG A 400 -18.94 -19.69 8.51
C ARG A 400 -17.73 -19.59 9.42
N VAL A 401 -16.59 -20.08 8.95
CA VAL A 401 -15.29 -19.96 9.61
C VAL A 401 -14.29 -19.42 8.60
N ARG A 402 -13.51 -18.43 9.03
CA ARG A 402 -12.40 -17.86 8.25
C ARG A 402 -11.23 -17.59 9.17
N LEU A 403 -10.11 -18.22 8.84
CA LEU A 403 -8.80 -17.98 9.45
C LEU A 403 -7.97 -17.21 8.42
N PHE A 404 -7.32 -16.13 8.84
CA PHE A 404 -6.49 -15.28 8.00
C PHE A 404 -5.04 -15.35 8.46
N HIS A 405 -4.11 -15.30 7.51
CA HIS A 405 -2.70 -15.10 7.78
C HIS A 405 -2.07 -14.09 6.83
N THR A 406 -1.13 -13.29 7.35
CA THR A 406 -0.26 -12.46 6.51
C THR A 406 0.82 -13.32 5.85
N SER A 407 1.59 -12.72 4.96
CA SER A 407 2.87 -13.31 4.53
C SER A 407 3.82 -13.45 5.72
N VAL A 408 4.65 -14.49 5.69
CA VAL A 408 5.86 -14.57 6.49
C VAL A 408 6.78 -13.44 6.07
N SER A 409 7.16 -12.59 7.00
CA SER A 409 7.95 -11.40 6.76
C SER A 409 9.05 -11.21 7.80
N ARG A 410 10.03 -10.40 7.42
CA ARG A 410 11.18 -10.03 8.25
C ARG A 410 11.65 -8.63 7.87
N ALA A 411 12.00 -7.81 8.85
CA ALA A 411 12.64 -6.52 8.60
C ALA A 411 13.97 -6.72 7.84
N ASN A 412 14.24 -5.87 6.85
CA ASN A 412 15.58 -5.77 6.30
C ASN A 412 16.36 -4.79 7.15
N ALA A 413 17.45 -5.23 7.77
CA ALA A 413 18.22 -4.38 8.66
C ALA A 413 19.73 -4.57 8.48
N THR A 414 20.49 -3.50 8.63
CA THR A 414 21.95 -3.49 8.54
C THR A 414 22.52 -2.55 9.60
N TRP A 415 23.55 -3.00 10.30
CA TRP A 415 24.36 -2.13 11.15
C TRP A 415 25.78 -2.71 11.17
N PRO A 416 26.65 -2.31 10.22
CA PRO A 416 27.98 -2.91 10.07
C PRO A 416 28.86 -2.78 11.32
N THR A 417 28.66 -1.73 12.10
CA THR A 417 29.37 -1.44 13.35
C THR A 417 28.63 -1.91 14.60
N TRP A 418 27.64 -2.80 14.46
CA TRP A 418 26.83 -3.23 15.60
C TRP A 418 27.69 -3.97 16.63
N PRO A 419 27.68 -3.55 17.91
CA PRO A 419 28.51 -4.16 18.95
C PRO A 419 28.06 -5.57 19.37
N GLY A 420 26.95 -6.07 18.84
CA GLY A 420 26.29 -7.28 19.32
C GLY A 420 25.41 -7.05 20.54
N GLU A 421 24.71 -8.09 20.99
CA GLU A 421 23.90 -8.08 22.21
C GLU A 421 24.34 -9.24 23.13
N ALA A 422 24.36 -9.00 24.44
CA ALA A 422 24.77 -10.00 25.41
C ALA A 422 23.87 -11.25 25.33
N GLY A 423 24.48 -12.43 25.20
CA GLY A 423 23.76 -13.69 25.08
C GLY A 423 23.13 -13.96 23.70
N PHE A 424 23.37 -13.10 22.71
CA PHE A 424 22.92 -13.29 21.34
C PHE A 424 24.09 -13.63 20.41
N THR A 425 23.83 -14.48 19.41
CA THR A 425 24.77 -14.79 18.33
C THR A 425 24.06 -14.65 16.99
N GLY A 426 24.65 -13.88 16.08
CA GLY A 426 24.06 -13.54 14.79
C GLY A 426 24.39 -12.09 14.42
N ASP A 427 23.83 -11.64 13.30
CA ASP A 427 23.93 -10.25 12.88
C ASP A 427 22.77 -9.40 13.44
N PHE A 428 22.83 -8.09 13.16
CA PHE A 428 21.82 -7.15 13.60
C PHE A 428 20.42 -7.49 13.03
N ALA A 429 20.32 -7.99 11.79
CA ALA A 429 19.05 -8.35 11.20
C ALA A 429 18.38 -9.52 11.93
N GLU A 430 19.16 -10.53 12.29
CA GLU A 430 18.67 -11.68 13.06
C GLU A 430 18.29 -11.28 14.48
N PHE A 431 19.07 -10.38 15.09
CA PHE A 431 18.73 -9.84 16.40
C PHE A 431 17.37 -9.15 16.37
N ILE A 432 17.18 -8.23 15.40
CA ILE A 432 15.93 -7.49 15.28
C ILE A 432 14.75 -8.45 15.05
N ALA A 433 14.90 -9.42 14.15
CA ALA A 433 13.85 -10.39 13.83
C ALA A 433 13.45 -11.31 15.00
N GLN A 434 14.42 -11.70 15.84
CA GLN A 434 14.18 -12.52 17.04
C GLN A 434 13.62 -11.70 18.20
N ARG A 435 14.17 -10.50 18.44
CA ARG A 435 13.94 -9.73 19.67
C ARG A 435 12.62 -8.98 19.66
N PHE A 436 12.22 -8.49 18.50
CA PHE A 436 11.08 -7.59 18.34
C PHE A 436 9.91 -8.28 17.61
N PRO A 437 8.69 -7.73 17.74
CA PRO A 437 7.53 -8.18 16.98
C PRO A 437 7.79 -8.19 15.47
N THR A 438 7.02 -8.99 14.76
CA THR A 438 7.16 -9.18 13.31
C THR A 438 6.94 -7.87 12.57
N SER A 439 7.88 -7.53 11.68
CA SER A 439 7.73 -6.37 10.80
C SER A 439 6.67 -6.66 9.75
N THR A 440 5.58 -5.90 9.79
CA THR A 440 4.45 -5.93 8.87
C THR A 440 3.92 -4.49 8.70
N ALA A 441 3.01 -4.28 7.76
CA ALA A 441 2.21 -3.07 7.61
C ALA A 441 0.93 -3.44 6.83
N ALA A 442 0.12 -2.45 6.45
CA ALA A 442 -1.13 -2.74 5.78
C ALA A 442 -0.91 -3.41 4.41
N ASP A 443 -1.89 -4.17 3.96
CA ASP A 443 -1.84 -4.90 2.70
C ASP A 443 -3.13 -4.70 1.94
N PHE A 444 -3.07 -3.83 0.93
CA PHE A 444 -4.26 -3.43 0.18
C PHE A 444 -4.93 -4.63 -0.50
N ALA A 445 -4.15 -5.63 -0.95
CA ALA A 445 -4.68 -6.69 -1.78
C ALA A 445 -5.70 -7.57 -1.04
N VAL A 446 -5.49 -7.80 0.26
CA VAL A 446 -6.43 -8.61 1.06
C VAL A 446 -7.73 -7.86 1.32
N LEU A 447 -7.69 -6.53 1.40
CA LEU A 447 -8.88 -5.68 1.52
C LEU A 447 -9.61 -5.54 0.19
N GLU A 448 -8.89 -5.17 -0.88
CA GLU A 448 -9.46 -4.95 -2.21
C GLU A 448 -10.07 -6.23 -2.79
N ALA A 449 -9.48 -7.40 -2.49
CA ALA A 449 -10.08 -8.69 -2.84
C ALA A 449 -11.27 -9.09 -1.96
N GLY A 450 -11.58 -8.33 -0.90
CA GLY A 450 -12.68 -8.61 0.02
C GLY A 450 -12.47 -9.86 0.88
N VAL A 451 -11.23 -10.32 1.04
CA VAL A 451 -10.92 -11.53 1.84
C VAL A 451 -10.83 -11.23 3.34
N VAL A 452 -10.54 -9.98 3.70
CA VAL A 452 -10.59 -9.46 5.08
C VAL A 452 -11.45 -8.19 5.16
N SER A 453 -11.93 -7.88 6.36
CA SER A 453 -12.66 -6.65 6.65
C SER A 453 -11.76 -5.41 6.61
N GLU A 454 -12.38 -4.23 6.44
CA GLU A 454 -11.69 -2.93 6.60
C GLU A 454 -11.01 -2.82 7.98
N GLU A 455 -11.65 -3.33 9.03
CA GLU A 455 -11.12 -3.35 10.39
C GLU A 455 -9.85 -4.19 10.50
N THR A 456 -9.81 -5.37 9.88
CA THR A 456 -8.63 -6.23 9.86
C THR A 456 -7.48 -5.61 9.09
N TYR A 457 -7.77 -4.97 7.95
CA TYR A 457 -6.77 -4.19 7.20
C TYR A 457 -6.16 -3.08 8.06
N VAL A 458 -7.01 -2.32 8.77
CA VAL A 458 -6.57 -1.25 9.67
C VAL A 458 -5.75 -1.81 10.83
N GLU A 459 -6.21 -2.88 11.47
CA GLU A 459 -5.48 -3.54 12.56
C GLU A 459 -4.08 -3.98 12.10
N GLN A 460 -3.97 -4.60 10.93
CA GLN A 460 -2.68 -5.00 10.36
C GLN A 460 -1.77 -3.79 10.11
N GLY A 461 -2.31 -2.69 9.55
CA GLY A 461 -1.57 -1.45 9.34
C GLY A 461 -1.05 -0.86 10.65
N LYS A 462 -1.90 -0.79 11.67
CA LYS A 462 -1.55 -0.29 13.01
C LYS A 462 -0.56 -1.19 13.75
N TYR A 463 -0.54 -2.49 13.46
CA TYR A 463 0.42 -3.42 14.04
C TYR A 463 1.88 -3.03 13.70
N TRP A 464 2.10 -2.31 12.59
CA TRP A 464 3.43 -1.80 12.21
C TRP A 464 4.18 -1.14 13.38
N SER A 465 3.53 -0.28 14.16
CA SER A 465 4.17 0.43 15.27
C SER A 465 4.59 -0.48 16.42
N THR A 466 3.94 -1.64 16.59
CA THR A 466 4.29 -2.64 17.62
C THR A 466 5.69 -3.20 17.41
N ALA A 467 6.16 -3.28 16.17
CA ALA A 467 7.52 -3.64 15.83
C ALA A 467 8.45 -2.42 15.78
N HIS A 468 8.11 -1.40 14.98
CA HIS A 468 9.06 -0.36 14.58
C HIS A 468 9.35 0.68 15.67
N VAL A 469 8.40 0.96 16.57
CA VAL A 469 8.65 1.89 17.68
C VAL A 469 9.68 1.31 18.68
N PRO A 470 9.53 0.07 19.19
CA PRO A 470 10.58 -0.55 20.01
C PRO A 470 11.92 -0.70 19.32
N MET A 471 11.94 -1.00 18.01
CA MET A 471 13.18 -1.06 17.22
C MET A 471 13.87 0.31 17.15
N MET A 472 13.10 1.38 16.89
CA MET A 472 13.61 2.76 16.91
C MET A 472 14.17 3.12 18.29
N GLU A 473 13.49 2.74 19.37
CA GLU A 473 13.96 2.96 20.73
C GLU A 473 15.31 2.28 20.99
N TYR A 474 15.44 1.01 20.62
CA TYR A 474 16.70 0.28 20.75
C TYR A 474 17.82 0.97 19.98
N VAL A 475 17.58 1.29 18.70
CA VAL A 475 18.56 1.97 17.85
C VAL A 475 18.97 3.31 18.45
N ALA A 476 18.02 4.16 18.85
CA ALA A 476 18.34 5.47 19.38
C ALA A 476 19.09 5.40 20.72
N ASN A 477 18.73 4.48 21.61
CA ASN A 477 19.37 4.33 22.91
C ASN A 477 20.77 3.72 22.81
N THR A 478 20.95 2.70 21.95
CA THR A 478 22.23 1.99 21.81
C THR A 478 23.21 2.75 20.92
N TYR A 479 22.73 3.29 19.80
CA TYR A 479 23.59 3.99 18.85
C TYR A 479 23.72 5.48 19.15
N GLN A 480 22.75 6.14 19.79
CA GLN A 480 22.76 7.59 20.06
C GLN A 480 23.09 8.43 18.81
N PRO A 481 22.28 8.35 17.74
CA PRO A 481 22.54 9.06 16.50
C PRO A 481 22.56 10.58 16.69
N ASP A 482 23.28 11.30 15.84
CA ASP A 482 23.20 12.75 15.68
C ASP A 482 22.08 13.15 14.72
N LEU A 483 21.83 12.32 13.70
CA LEU A 483 20.71 12.44 12.77
C LEU A 483 19.90 11.14 12.75
N LEU A 484 18.61 11.25 13.07
CA LEU A 484 17.67 10.13 13.02
C LEU A 484 16.66 10.37 11.88
N LEU A 485 16.71 9.51 10.86
CA LEU A 485 15.73 9.44 9.78
C LEU A 485 14.65 8.45 10.17
N VAL A 486 13.39 8.87 10.14
CA VAL A 486 12.25 8.03 10.54
C VAL A 486 11.17 8.11 9.45
N GLY A 487 10.79 6.95 8.93
CA GLY A 487 9.63 6.82 8.07
C GLY A 487 8.43 6.17 8.77
N MET A 488 7.25 6.39 8.21
CA MET A 488 6.00 5.79 8.66
C MET A 488 5.03 5.62 7.48
N PRO A 489 4.50 4.41 7.22
CA PRO A 489 3.75 4.12 5.99
C PRO A 489 2.24 4.38 6.08
N THR A 490 1.64 4.30 7.27
CA THR A 490 0.20 4.06 7.43
C THR A 490 -0.69 5.20 6.93
N THR A 491 -0.19 6.44 6.86
CA THR A 491 -0.96 7.56 6.28
C THR A 491 -1.20 7.39 4.78
N ASP A 492 -0.25 6.85 4.03
CA ASP A 492 -0.41 6.50 2.61
C ASP A 492 -1.38 5.33 2.46
N GLU A 493 -1.07 4.24 3.16
CA GLU A 493 -1.83 2.99 3.12
C GLU A 493 -3.33 3.25 3.32
N PHE A 494 -3.69 3.98 4.38
CA PHE A 494 -5.11 4.21 4.69
C PHE A 494 -5.76 5.25 3.77
N GLN A 495 -5.03 6.25 3.30
CA GLN A 495 -5.59 7.21 2.36
C GLN A 495 -5.86 6.57 1.00
N HIS A 496 -5.03 5.63 0.55
CA HIS A 496 -5.30 4.86 -0.67
C HIS A 496 -6.66 4.16 -0.63
N GLN A 497 -6.99 3.54 0.51
CA GLN A 497 -8.21 2.74 0.64
C GLN A 497 -9.44 3.59 0.96
N PHE A 498 -9.29 4.67 1.74
CA PHE A 498 -10.44 5.33 2.35
C PHE A 498 -10.65 6.78 1.90
N LEU A 499 -9.65 7.49 1.38
CA LEU A 499 -9.77 8.93 1.10
C LEU A 499 -10.82 9.21 0.02
N GLY A 500 -10.85 8.37 -1.03
CA GLY A 500 -11.88 8.41 -2.08
C GLY A 500 -13.29 8.15 -1.53
N LEU A 501 -13.42 7.31 -0.51
CA LEU A 501 -14.73 6.92 0.04
C LEU A 501 -15.29 7.96 1.04
N ILE A 502 -14.46 8.87 1.55
CA ILE A 502 -14.90 9.90 2.53
C ILE A 502 -14.96 11.31 1.95
N SER A 503 -14.49 11.52 0.72
CA SER A 503 -14.44 12.84 0.09
C SER A 503 -15.66 13.07 -0.78
N PRO A 504 -16.59 13.97 -0.43
CA PRO A 504 -17.83 14.16 -1.22
C PRO A 504 -17.58 14.83 -2.57
N LYS A 505 -16.41 15.43 -2.78
CA LYS A 505 -16.02 16.11 -4.01
C LYS A 505 -14.61 15.70 -4.42
N LEU A 506 -14.40 15.66 -5.74
CA LEU A 506 -13.07 15.54 -6.35
C LEU A 506 -12.33 16.88 -6.28
N MET A 507 -11.03 16.89 -6.58
CA MET A 507 -10.19 18.10 -6.57
C MET A 507 -10.73 19.22 -7.48
N GLY A 508 -11.41 18.88 -8.58
CA GLY A 508 -12.08 19.84 -9.47
C GLY A 508 -13.43 20.35 -8.99
N GLY A 509 -13.89 19.96 -7.79
CA GLY A 509 -15.16 20.37 -7.19
C GLY A 509 -16.39 19.55 -7.64
N ALA A 510 -16.24 18.66 -8.63
CA ALA A 510 -17.29 17.76 -9.07
C ALA A 510 -17.68 16.76 -7.95
N PRO A 511 -18.94 16.31 -7.88
CA PRO A 511 -19.34 15.23 -6.97
C PRO A 511 -18.48 13.98 -7.19
N ASN A 512 -18.05 13.37 -6.10
CA ASN A 512 -17.32 12.12 -6.15
C ASN A 512 -18.30 10.93 -6.17
N PRO A 513 -18.34 10.12 -7.24
CA PRO A 513 -19.26 8.99 -7.33
C PRO A 513 -18.92 7.85 -6.36
N ALA A 514 -17.68 7.77 -5.85
CA ALA A 514 -17.27 6.76 -4.88
C ALA A 514 -17.54 7.16 -3.42
N TYR A 515 -18.07 8.37 -3.19
CA TYR A 515 -18.33 8.83 -1.83
C TYR A 515 -19.36 7.94 -1.14
N ASP A 516 -18.93 7.30 -0.04
CA ASP A 516 -19.69 6.30 0.71
C ASP A 516 -20.18 5.11 -0.12
N ASP A 517 -19.55 4.78 -1.24
CA ASP A 517 -20.01 3.69 -2.13
C ASP A 517 -18.79 2.98 -2.75
N VAL A 518 -18.28 1.98 -2.03
CA VAL A 518 -17.07 1.24 -2.43
C VAL A 518 -17.28 0.42 -3.70
N ASP A 519 -18.49 -0.09 -3.90
CA ASP A 519 -18.86 -0.96 -5.03
C ASP A 519 -19.27 -0.15 -6.28
N LEU A 520 -19.36 1.18 -6.18
CA LEU A 520 -19.85 2.08 -7.23
C LEU A 520 -21.22 1.69 -7.79
N ASN A 521 -22.10 1.18 -6.92
CA ASN A 521 -23.42 0.66 -7.29
C ASN A 521 -24.56 1.68 -7.10
N GLY A 522 -24.25 2.86 -6.57
CA GLY A 522 -25.18 3.95 -6.27
C GLY A 522 -25.88 3.83 -4.91
N VAL A 523 -25.52 2.87 -4.08
CA VAL A 523 -26.09 2.63 -2.74
C VAL A 523 -25.02 2.96 -1.69
N PRO A 524 -25.29 3.91 -0.78
CA PRO A 524 -24.33 4.24 0.27
C PRO A 524 -24.10 3.08 1.26
N ASP A 525 -22.83 2.83 1.57
CA ASP A 525 -22.35 1.88 2.58
C ASP A 525 -22.69 2.34 4.00
N GLY A 526 -22.83 3.66 4.22
CA GLY A 526 -23.06 4.25 5.54
C GLY A 526 -21.81 4.25 6.44
N ARG A 527 -20.62 4.08 5.86
CA ARG A 527 -19.34 3.85 6.58
C ARG A 527 -18.42 5.06 6.63
N VAL A 528 -18.78 6.20 6.04
CA VAL A 528 -17.94 7.43 6.02
C VAL A 528 -17.30 7.77 7.37
N ARG A 529 -18.07 7.71 8.48
CA ARG A 529 -17.52 8.04 9.81
C ARG A 529 -16.45 7.05 10.29
N GLN A 530 -16.61 5.77 9.98
CA GLN A 530 -15.64 4.72 10.35
C GLN A 530 -14.36 4.90 9.53
N ARG A 531 -14.51 5.04 8.21
CA ARG A 531 -13.41 5.27 7.26
C ARG A 531 -12.62 6.56 7.54
N GLU A 532 -13.30 7.64 7.91
CA GLU A 532 -12.64 8.86 8.38
C GLU A 532 -11.91 8.65 9.72
N GLY A 533 -12.47 7.81 10.60
CA GLY A 533 -11.81 7.37 11.83
C GLY A 533 -10.48 6.67 11.55
N PHE A 534 -10.44 5.76 10.58
CA PHE A 534 -9.22 5.06 10.19
C PHE A 534 -8.13 6.03 9.74
N ILE A 535 -8.43 6.94 8.80
CA ILE A 535 -7.46 7.98 8.37
C ILE A 535 -7.01 8.84 9.56
N ARG A 536 -7.94 9.24 10.45
CA ARG A 536 -7.60 10.02 11.64
C ARG A 536 -6.61 9.29 12.55
N ASP A 537 -6.78 7.98 12.72
CA ASP A 537 -5.92 7.17 13.57
C ASP A 537 -4.52 6.95 12.97
N ALA A 538 -4.38 6.94 11.64
CA ALA A 538 -3.07 6.98 10.98
C ALA A 538 -2.33 8.31 11.21
N TYR A 539 -3.05 9.43 11.12
CA TYR A 539 -2.47 10.76 11.39
C TYR A 539 -2.02 10.91 12.86
N ARG A 540 -2.79 10.36 13.80
CA ARG A 540 -2.42 10.34 15.23
C ARG A 540 -1.17 9.49 15.47
N GLU A 541 -1.05 8.34 14.82
CA GLU A 541 0.16 7.52 14.89
C GLU A 541 1.39 8.24 14.36
N ALA A 542 1.26 8.92 13.22
CA ALA A 542 2.36 9.71 12.67
C ALA A 542 2.82 10.78 13.67
N ASP A 543 1.90 11.46 14.35
CA ASP A 543 2.22 12.42 15.41
C ASP A 543 2.91 11.78 16.63
N GLU A 544 2.41 10.63 17.07
CA GLU A 544 2.94 9.88 18.22
C GLU A 544 4.36 9.37 17.95
N VAL A 545 4.60 8.81 16.75
CA VAL A 545 5.91 8.34 16.30
C VAL A 545 6.89 9.49 16.17
N LEU A 546 6.50 10.61 15.55
CA LEU A 546 7.29 11.83 15.50
C LEU A 546 7.64 12.31 16.92
N GLY A 547 6.64 12.40 17.81
CA GLY A 547 6.84 12.81 19.18
C GLY A 547 7.82 11.90 19.92
N LYS A 548 7.76 10.59 19.68
CA LYS A 548 8.70 9.62 20.23
C LYS A 548 10.11 9.80 19.67
N ALA A 549 10.26 9.90 18.36
CA ALA A 549 11.55 10.14 17.70
C ALA A 549 12.26 11.39 18.25
N ARG A 550 11.51 12.48 18.42
CA ARG A 550 12.04 13.72 19.03
C ARG A 550 12.53 13.51 20.45
N ARG A 551 11.75 12.82 21.30
CA ARG A 551 12.13 12.54 22.69
C ARG A 551 13.40 11.70 22.79
N LEU A 552 13.56 10.71 21.90
CA LEU A 552 14.75 9.87 21.83
C LEU A 552 16.01 10.66 21.45
N MET A 553 15.85 11.77 20.72
CA MET A 553 16.94 12.65 20.31
C MET A 553 17.19 13.83 21.26
N GLY A 554 16.58 13.81 22.45
CA GLY A 554 16.82 14.78 23.52
C GLY A 554 15.84 15.96 23.56
N PHE A 555 16.23 17.02 24.27
CA PHE A 555 15.38 18.20 24.42
C PHE A 555 15.43 19.07 23.17
N ASN A 556 14.30 19.15 22.46
CA ASN A 556 14.09 20.01 21.30
C ASN A 556 15.15 19.85 20.17
N PRO A 557 15.30 18.64 19.60
CA PRO A 557 16.17 18.44 18.44
C PRO A 557 15.68 19.26 17.24
N THR A 558 16.58 19.61 16.33
CA THR A 558 16.20 20.18 15.03
C THR A 558 15.33 19.17 14.32
N THR A 559 14.08 19.51 14.03
CA THR A 559 13.11 18.55 13.51
C THR A 559 12.58 19.03 12.17
N PHE A 560 12.73 18.20 11.15
CA PHE A 560 12.07 18.37 9.86
C PHE A 560 11.01 17.28 9.69
N VAL A 561 9.81 17.69 9.27
CA VAL A 561 8.65 16.82 9.06
C VAL A 561 8.21 17.00 7.62
N SER A 562 8.11 15.90 6.88
CA SER A 562 7.73 15.92 5.46
C SER A 562 6.78 14.78 5.11
N SER A 563 6.35 14.81 3.86
CA SER A 563 5.89 13.64 3.14
C SER A 563 6.67 13.53 1.83
N ASP A 564 6.77 12.32 1.31
CA ASP A 564 7.39 11.99 0.04
C ASP A 564 6.46 12.33 -1.16
N HIS A 565 5.14 12.33 -0.93
CA HIS A 565 4.13 12.89 -1.82
C HIS A 565 2.86 13.35 -1.11
N GLY A 566 1.90 13.92 -1.86
CA GLY A 566 0.58 14.25 -1.35
C GLY A 566 -0.49 13.23 -1.76
N PHE A 567 -1.74 13.51 -1.41
CA PHE A 567 -2.89 12.70 -1.80
C PHE A 567 -4.02 13.54 -2.37
N ALA A 568 -4.75 12.94 -3.32
CA ALA A 568 -6.05 13.42 -3.78
C ALA A 568 -7.06 12.28 -3.67
N PRO A 569 -8.36 12.58 -3.46
CA PRO A 569 -9.39 11.55 -3.54
C PRO A 569 -9.43 10.98 -4.96
N GLN A 570 -9.02 9.72 -5.08
CA GLN A 570 -8.98 8.96 -6.33
C GLN A 570 -9.90 7.75 -6.20
N PHE A 571 -10.60 7.44 -7.29
CA PHE A 571 -11.46 6.25 -7.42
C PHE A 571 -11.34 5.60 -8.81
N LEU A 572 -10.52 6.17 -9.70
CA LEU A 572 -10.25 5.66 -11.03
C LEU A 572 -8.76 5.41 -11.18
N ALA A 573 -8.41 4.30 -11.80
CA ALA A 573 -7.05 4.03 -12.28
C ALA A 573 -6.98 4.25 -13.79
N VAL A 574 -5.80 4.63 -14.29
CA VAL A 574 -5.53 4.69 -15.73
C VAL A 574 -4.97 3.33 -16.16
N ASP A 575 -5.72 2.59 -16.98
CA ASP A 575 -5.18 1.41 -17.65
C ASP A 575 -4.46 1.85 -18.93
N ALA A 576 -3.17 2.16 -18.81
CA ALA A 576 -2.33 2.55 -19.94
C ALA A 576 -2.09 1.39 -20.92
N SER A 577 -2.29 0.15 -20.49
CA SER A 577 -2.07 -1.03 -21.32
C SER A 577 -3.22 -1.29 -22.29
N GLU A 578 -4.45 -0.94 -21.90
CA GLU A 578 -5.64 -1.11 -22.74
C GLU A 578 -5.55 -0.35 -24.07
N PRO A 579 -5.14 0.93 -24.12
CA PRO A 579 -4.85 1.60 -25.40
C PRO A 579 -3.81 0.87 -26.25
N LEU A 580 -2.73 0.35 -25.64
CA LEU A 580 -1.69 -0.39 -26.36
C LEU A 580 -2.23 -1.68 -26.96
N ARG A 581 -3.07 -2.41 -26.20
CA ARG A 581 -3.76 -3.61 -26.70
C ARG A 581 -4.76 -3.28 -27.80
N GLN A 582 -5.56 -2.22 -27.65
CA GLN A 582 -6.53 -1.77 -28.65
C GLN A 582 -5.86 -1.33 -29.96
N MET A 583 -4.68 -0.70 -29.87
CA MET A 583 -3.86 -0.36 -31.04
C MET A 583 -3.21 -1.58 -31.69
N GLY A 584 -3.30 -2.75 -31.06
CA GLY A 584 -2.60 -3.96 -31.48
C GLY A 584 -1.09 -3.77 -31.40
N LEU A 585 -0.58 -3.14 -30.34
CA LEU A 585 0.84 -3.15 -29.95
C LEU A 585 1.13 -4.20 -28.86
N LEU A 586 0.06 -4.66 -28.19
CA LEU A 586 0.05 -5.81 -27.29
C LEU A 586 -1.08 -6.76 -27.70
N SER A 587 -0.88 -8.06 -27.50
CA SER A 587 -1.93 -9.07 -27.65
C SER A 587 -2.83 -9.16 -26.41
N ALA A 588 -2.27 -8.86 -25.23
CA ALA A 588 -2.98 -8.77 -23.96
C ALA A 588 -2.57 -7.52 -23.15
N ASN A 589 -3.43 -7.09 -22.23
CA ASN A 589 -3.07 -6.02 -21.29
C ASN A 589 -1.88 -6.44 -20.42
N GLN A 590 -1.13 -5.45 -19.97
CA GLN A 590 -0.03 -5.67 -19.04
C GLN A 590 -0.57 -6.25 -17.73
N THR A 591 0.21 -7.12 -17.09
CA THR A 591 -0.19 -7.75 -15.82
C THR A 591 0.09 -6.84 -14.62
N SER A 592 1.03 -5.92 -14.76
CA SER A 592 1.32 -4.82 -13.83
C SER A 592 2.03 -3.70 -14.59
N ASN A 593 2.26 -2.56 -13.93
CA ASN A 593 3.06 -1.48 -14.49
C ASN A 593 4.42 -1.99 -15.00
N CYS A 594 4.73 -1.68 -16.27
CA CYS A 594 5.95 -2.08 -16.96
C CYS A 594 6.18 -3.60 -17.05
N ARG A 595 5.12 -4.42 -16.96
CA ARG A 595 5.21 -5.88 -17.05
C ARG A 595 4.25 -6.44 -18.09
N THR A 596 4.81 -6.98 -19.16
CA THR A 596 4.02 -7.67 -20.19
C THR A 596 3.39 -8.95 -19.66
N ALA A 597 2.33 -9.42 -20.33
CA ALA A 597 1.78 -10.76 -20.07
C ALA A 597 2.80 -11.85 -20.45
N ALA A 598 2.68 -13.03 -19.86
CA ALA A 598 3.56 -14.15 -20.22
C ALA A 598 3.44 -14.49 -21.72
N GLY A 599 4.58 -14.64 -22.40
CA GLY A 599 4.63 -14.92 -23.85
C GLY A 599 4.40 -13.70 -24.75
N GLU A 600 4.13 -12.53 -24.18
CA GLU A 600 3.96 -11.28 -24.92
C GLU A 600 5.32 -10.71 -25.33
N THR A 601 5.44 -10.24 -26.56
CA THR A 601 6.62 -9.49 -27.04
C THR A 601 6.15 -8.21 -27.71
N ILE A 602 6.58 -7.06 -27.18
CA ILE A 602 6.34 -5.76 -27.82
C ILE A 602 7.09 -5.76 -29.15
N GLY A 603 6.36 -5.88 -30.26
CA GLY A 603 6.93 -5.94 -31.61
C GLY A 603 6.29 -6.99 -32.53
N SER A 604 5.36 -7.81 -32.06
CA SER A 604 4.70 -8.83 -32.91
C SER A 604 3.29 -8.44 -33.40
N ALA A 605 2.70 -7.39 -32.82
CA ALA A 605 1.42 -6.88 -33.26
C ALA A 605 1.68 -5.71 -34.25
N LYS A 606 1.76 -6.08 -35.53
CA LYS A 606 1.90 -5.23 -36.74
C LYS A 606 3.15 -4.33 -36.81
N ALA A 607 4.29 -4.94 -37.10
CA ALA A 607 5.17 -4.39 -38.13
C ALA A 607 4.69 -4.87 -39.51
#